data_AF-A0A8T4MDK5-F1
#
_entry.id   AF-A0A8T4MDK5-F1
#
_cell.length_a   1.000
_cell.length_b   1.000
_cell.length_c   1.000
_cell.angle_alpha   90.00
_cell.angle_beta   90.00
_cell.angle_gamma   90.00
#
_symmetry.space_group_name_H-M   'P 1'
#
loop_
_entity.id
_entity.type
_entity.pdbx_description
1 polymer ?
#
loop_
_entity_poly.entity_id
_entity_poly.type
_entity_poly.pdbx_seq_one_letter_code
_entity_poly.pdbx_strand_id
1 'polypeptide(L)'
;MMPKIERFSEEGIFCEGTREELEQWKQYKKQKALRFVEEGYSVEWYPDGNGWMDVYTPERGHACQPEIRASVKFFAEPSQFGMNKGRISKLSIQVRSVDLIAKVAGHPYETVDTLFNYDRGGDVDRLKENLQAKRLYDIVVGELG
;
A
#
# COMPACT_ATOMS: atom_id res chain seq x y z
N MET A 1 -12.91 35.82 0.03
CA MET A 1 -13.67 34.88 -0.80
C MET A 1 -13.44 33.50 -0.19
N MET A 2 -14.48 32.79 0.25
CA MET A 2 -14.29 31.46 0.84
C MET A 2 -13.96 30.45 -0.27
N PRO A 3 -12.97 29.56 -0.07
CA PRO A 3 -12.61 28.57 -1.08
C PRO A 3 -13.76 27.58 -1.29
N LYS A 4 -13.99 27.21 -2.56
CA LYS A 4 -15.04 26.26 -2.93
C LYS A 4 -14.62 24.86 -2.49
N ILE A 5 -15.45 24.22 -1.66
CA ILE A 5 -15.29 22.82 -1.27
C ILE A 5 -15.82 21.95 -2.42
N GLU A 6 -14.98 21.04 -2.90
CA GLU A 6 -15.31 20.03 -3.89
C GLU A 6 -15.46 18.67 -3.21
N ARG A 7 -16.49 17.93 -3.61
CA ARG A 7 -16.68 16.53 -3.20
C ARG A 7 -16.17 15.65 -4.30
N PHE A 8 -15.30 14.71 -3.94
CA PHE A 8 -14.83 13.69 -4.86
C PHE A 8 -15.13 12.32 -4.28
N SER A 9 -15.58 11.43 -5.17
CA SER A 9 -15.87 10.04 -4.85
C SER A 9 -14.78 9.18 -5.44
N GLU A 10 -14.14 8.39 -4.58
CA GLU A 10 -13.11 7.44 -4.96
C GLU A 10 -13.53 6.07 -4.38
N GLU A 11 -14.19 5.24 -5.22
CA GLU A 11 -14.83 3.95 -4.90
C GLU A 11 -15.49 3.84 -3.50
N GLY A 12 -16.46 4.71 -3.23
CA GLY A 12 -17.29 4.63 -2.02
C GLY A 12 -16.71 5.33 -0.79
N ILE A 13 -15.52 5.93 -0.88
CA ILE A 13 -15.06 6.92 0.10
C ILE A 13 -15.32 8.31 -0.46
N PHE A 14 -16.02 9.11 0.33
CA PHE A 14 -16.22 10.53 0.07
C PHE A 14 -15.15 11.32 0.80
N CYS A 15 -14.42 12.11 0.03
CA CYS A 15 -13.53 13.09 0.58
C CYS A 15 -14.04 14.47 0.14
N GLU A 16 -14.00 15.42 1.07
CA GLU A 16 -14.39 16.80 0.83
C GLU A 16 -13.13 17.65 0.96
N GLY A 17 -12.87 18.55 0.03
CA GLY A 17 -11.69 19.40 0.10
C GLY A 17 -11.69 20.42 -1.01
N THR A 18 -10.85 21.42 -0.90
CA THR A 18 -10.59 22.35 -1.99
C THR A 18 -9.85 21.64 -3.13
N ARG A 19 -9.94 22.17 -4.34
CA ARG A 19 -9.20 21.63 -5.49
C ARG A 19 -7.68 21.62 -5.27
N GLU A 20 -7.17 22.59 -4.52
CA GLU A 20 -5.76 22.66 -4.17
C GLU A 20 -5.35 21.52 -3.23
N GLU A 21 -6.15 21.24 -2.18
CA GLU A 21 -5.93 20.11 -1.27
C GLU A 21 -5.95 18.77 -2.01
N LEU A 22 -6.84 18.65 -3.00
CA LEU A 22 -6.92 17.50 -3.88
C LEU A 22 -5.67 17.28 -4.74
N GLU A 23 -5.14 18.33 -5.34
CA GLU A 23 -3.90 18.22 -6.12
C GLU A 23 -2.70 17.89 -5.22
N GLN A 24 -2.62 18.49 -4.03
CA GLN A 24 -1.60 18.14 -3.05
C GLN A 24 -1.68 16.67 -2.62
N TRP A 25 -2.88 16.09 -2.57
CA TRP A 25 -3.07 14.66 -2.31
C TRP A 25 -2.47 13.78 -3.40
N LYS A 26 -2.81 14.06 -4.66
CA LYS A 26 -2.32 13.32 -5.82
C LYS A 26 -0.79 13.40 -5.89
N GLN A 27 -0.22 14.57 -5.63
CA GLN A 27 1.22 14.78 -5.57
C GLN A 27 1.87 13.98 -4.44
N TYR A 28 1.28 13.94 -3.24
CA TYR A 28 1.78 13.15 -2.12
C TYR A 28 1.78 11.64 -2.44
N LYS A 29 0.67 11.10 -2.99
CA LYS A 29 0.58 9.68 -3.42
C LYS A 29 1.68 9.36 -4.46
N LYS A 30 1.90 10.28 -5.41
CA LYS A 30 2.96 10.16 -6.43
C LYS A 30 4.36 10.11 -5.82
N GLN A 31 4.67 11.02 -4.91
CA GLN A 31 5.97 11.07 -4.22
C GLN A 31 6.22 9.78 -3.42
N LYS A 32 5.19 9.24 -2.77
CA LYS A 32 5.26 7.96 -2.06
C LYS A 32 5.59 6.81 -3.01
N ALA A 33 4.84 6.68 -4.10
CA ALA A 33 5.09 5.66 -5.12
C ALA A 33 6.52 5.76 -5.70
N LEU A 34 6.99 6.98 -6.02
CA LEU A 34 8.34 7.21 -6.54
C LEU A 34 9.43 6.76 -5.57
N ARG A 35 9.33 7.07 -4.27
CA ARG A 35 10.34 6.62 -3.30
C ARG A 35 10.42 5.10 -3.19
N PHE A 36 9.29 4.39 -3.24
CA PHE A 36 9.32 2.92 -3.26
C PHE A 36 10.06 2.38 -4.50
N VAL A 37 9.84 2.98 -5.66
CA VAL A 37 10.58 2.64 -6.88
C VAL A 37 12.07 2.93 -6.75
N GLU A 38 12.45 4.09 -6.18
CA GLU A 38 13.85 4.45 -5.92
C GLU A 38 14.54 3.48 -4.95
N GLU A 39 13.80 2.96 -3.96
CA GLU A 39 14.24 1.92 -3.02
C GLU A 39 14.27 0.51 -3.65
N GLY A 40 13.92 0.39 -4.93
CA GLY A 40 13.98 -0.85 -5.71
C GLY A 40 12.75 -1.74 -5.59
N TYR A 41 11.61 -1.22 -5.13
CA TYR A 41 10.35 -1.95 -5.06
C TYR A 41 9.54 -1.77 -6.35
N SER A 42 8.75 -2.79 -6.70
CA SER A 42 7.71 -2.61 -7.72
C SER A 42 6.48 -2.00 -7.07
N VAL A 43 5.84 -1.06 -7.75
CA VAL A 43 4.66 -0.35 -7.23
C VAL A 43 3.55 -0.40 -8.26
N GLU A 44 2.41 -0.94 -7.86
CA GLU A 44 1.15 -0.77 -8.59
C GLU A 44 0.32 0.26 -7.84
N TRP A 45 -0.03 1.34 -8.54
CA TRP A 45 -0.85 2.39 -7.95
C TRP A 45 -1.76 2.99 -9.01
N TYR A 46 -2.94 3.43 -8.56
CA TYR A 46 -3.93 4.05 -9.40
C TYR A 46 -4.04 5.53 -9.00
N PRO A 47 -3.46 6.47 -9.76
CA PRO A 47 -3.40 7.89 -9.37
C PRO A 47 -4.78 8.53 -9.21
N ASP A 48 -5.75 8.09 -10.02
CA ASP A 48 -7.17 8.47 -9.96
C ASP A 48 -8.05 7.42 -9.25
N GLY A 49 -7.42 6.39 -8.67
CA GLY A 49 -8.09 5.36 -7.89
C GLY A 49 -8.18 5.70 -6.41
N ASN A 50 -8.97 4.91 -5.70
CA ASN A 50 -9.48 5.00 -4.32
C ASN A 50 -8.46 5.09 -3.15
N GLY A 51 -7.22 5.49 -3.42
CA GLY A 51 -6.16 5.64 -2.43
C GLY A 51 -5.40 4.35 -2.09
N TRP A 52 -5.67 3.24 -2.79
CA TRP A 52 -4.85 2.03 -2.69
C TRP A 52 -3.54 2.15 -3.49
N MET A 53 -2.51 1.56 -2.92
CA MET A 53 -1.21 1.34 -3.53
C MET A 53 -0.69 -0.02 -3.08
N ASP A 54 -0.29 -0.83 -4.04
CA ASP A 54 0.35 -2.12 -3.80
C ASP A 54 1.86 -1.97 -4.01
N VAL A 55 2.64 -2.34 -3.00
CA VAL A 55 4.10 -2.31 -3.03
C VAL A 55 4.60 -3.73 -2.91
N TYR A 56 5.46 -4.13 -3.84
CA TYR A 56 6.01 -5.47 -3.95
C TYR A 56 7.50 -5.43 -3.68
N THR A 57 8.00 -6.37 -2.88
CA THR A 57 9.45 -6.62 -2.82
C THR A 57 9.98 -6.86 -4.23
N PRO A 58 11.17 -6.35 -4.59
CA PRO A 58 11.75 -6.54 -5.92
C PRO A 58 11.68 -7.99 -6.38
N GLU A 59 11.24 -8.22 -7.61
CA GLU A 59 11.34 -9.53 -8.25
C GLU A 59 12.80 -10.00 -8.19
N ARG A 60 13.06 -11.07 -7.43
CA ARG A 60 14.33 -11.78 -7.50
C ARG A 60 14.20 -12.84 -8.58
N GLY A 61 15.22 -12.98 -9.41
CA GLY A 61 15.22 -13.73 -10.69
C GLY A 61 14.94 -15.25 -10.64
N HIS A 62 14.36 -15.77 -9.55
CA HIS A 62 13.94 -17.16 -9.44
C HIS A 62 12.45 -17.24 -9.10
N ALA A 63 11.69 -17.89 -9.98
CA ALA A 63 10.23 -18.08 -9.88
C ALA A 63 9.74 -18.87 -8.64
N CYS A 64 10.66 -19.35 -7.79
CA CYS A 64 10.35 -20.09 -6.56
C CYS A 64 10.41 -19.23 -5.29
N GLN A 65 10.81 -17.96 -5.38
CA GLN A 65 10.86 -17.12 -4.18
C GLN A 65 9.48 -16.54 -3.85
N PRO A 66 9.09 -16.54 -2.57
CA PRO A 66 7.84 -15.94 -2.17
C PRO A 66 7.83 -14.44 -2.48
N GLU A 67 6.77 -13.98 -3.13
CA GLU A 67 6.49 -12.58 -3.38
C GLU A 67 5.87 -11.97 -2.11
N ILE A 68 6.40 -10.84 -1.67
CA ILE A 68 5.84 -10.11 -0.53
C ILE A 68 5.18 -8.83 -1.04
N ARG A 69 3.89 -8.68 -0.75
CA ARG A 69 3.07 -7.53 -1.12
C ARG A 69 2.60 -6.80 0.12
N ALA A 70 2.72 -5.48 0.12
CA ALA A 70 2.03 -4.57 1.03
C ALA A 70 0.94 -3.81 0.27
N SER A 71 -0.32 -4.06 0.60
CA SER A 71 -1.47 -3.30 0.12
C SER A 71 -1.77 -2.20 1.13
N VAL A 72 -1.56 -0.95 0.72
CA VAL A 72 -1.65 0.23 1.59
C VAL A 72 -2.79 1.12 1.11
N LYS A 73 -3.70 1.48 2.02
CA LYS A 73 -4.69 2.53 1.78
C LYS A 73 -4.30 3.80 2.51
N PHE A 74 -3.91 4.81 1.77
CA PHE A 74 -3.63 6.12 2.34
C PHE A 74 -4.93 6.88 2.53
N PHE A 75 -5.06 7.54 3.67
CA PHE A 75 -6.15 8.46 3.93
C PHE A 75 -5.56 9.85 4.19
N ALA A 76 -6.20 10.86 3.62
CA ALA A 76 -5.99 12.23 4.00
C ALA A 76 -7.31 12.77 4.55
N GLU A 77 -7.22 13.40 5.71
CA GLU A 77 -8.33 14.10 6.32
C GLU A 77 -8.07 15.60 6.17
N PRO A 78 -9.02 16.38 5.63
CA PRO A 78 -8.94 17.83 5.66
C PRO A 78 -8.95 18.31 7.11
N SER A 79 -8.13 19.30 7.42
CA SER A 79 -8.10 19.96 8.73
C SER A 79 -8.12 21.48 8.54
N GLN A 80 -8.39 22.23 9.61
CA GLN A 80 -8.30 23.69 9.59
C GLN A 80 -6.90 24.23 9.21
N PHE A 81 -5.88 23.37 9.19
CA PHE A 81 -4.50 23.69 8.81
C PHE A 81 -4.11 23.12 7.43
N GLY A 82 -5.07 22.62 6.66
CA GLY A 82 -4.87 21.94 5.37
C GLY A 82 -4.97 20.41 5.49
N MET A 83 -4.41 19.69 4.52
CA MET A 83 -4.49 18.22 4.46
C MET A 83 -3.61 17.55 5.52
N ASN A 84 -4.21 16.70 6.36
CA ASN A 84 -3.48 15.85 7.29
C ASN A 84 -2.84 14.68 6.53
N LYS A 85 -1.64 14.92 6.00
CA LYS A 85 -0.87 13.97 5.20
C LYS A 85 -0.29 12.89 6.13
N GLY A 86 -0.52 11.60 5.81
CA GLY A 86 0.29 10.53 6.41
C GLY A 86 -0.43 9.46 7.22
N ARG A 87 -1.77 9.45 7.32
CA ARG A 87 -2.46 8.32 7.99
C ARG A 87 -2.64 7.16 7.02
N ILE A 88 -1.95 6.07 7.30
CA ILE A 88 -2.29 4.76 6.73
C ILE A 88 -3.61 4.33 7.38
N SER A 89 -4.68 4.28 6.60
CA SER A 89 -5.97 3.81 7.09
C SER A 89 -6.04 2.31 7.15
N LYS A 90 -5.44 1.64 6.16
CA LYS A 90 -5.38 0.18 6.06
C LYS A 90 -4.02 -0.23 5.53
N LEU A 91 -3.48 -1.31 6.11
CA LEU A 91 -2.27 -1.96 5.65
C LEU A 91 -2.48 -3.46 5.76
N SER A 92 -2.27 -4.17 4.65
CA SER A 92 -2.22 -5.63 4.63
C SER A 92 -0.87 -6.05 4.03
N ILE A 93 -0.13 -6.89 4.73
CA ILE A 93 1.10 -7.48 4.21
C ILE A 93 0.88 -8.96 4.02
N GLN A 94 1.11 -9.42 2.80
CA GLN A 94 0.85 -10.78 2.35
C GLN A 94 2.08 -11.38 1.71
N VAL A 95 2.23 -12.69 1.86
CA VAL A 95 3.25 -13.49 1.20
C VAL A 95 2.55 -14.44 0.26
N ARG A 96 2.91 -14.37 -1.03
CA ARG A 96 2.44 -15.27 -2.06
C ARG A 96 3.57 -16.22 -2.44
N SER A 97 3.35 -17.51 -2.29
CA SER A 97 4.29 -18.55 -2.69
C SER A 97 3.70 -19.36 -3.85
N VAL A 98 4.55 -19.71 -4.82
CA VAL A 98 4.18 -20.51 -5.98
C VAL A 98 4.95 -21.83 -5.96
N ASP A 99 4.23 -22.95 -5.93
CA ASP A 99 4.78 -24.29 -6.11
C ASP A 99 4.78 -24.66 -7.60
N LEU A 100 5.95 -24.61 -8.23
CA LEU A 100 6.08 -24.93 -9.65
C LEU A 100 5.78 -26.40 -9.96
N ILE A 101 6.02 -27.32 -9.03
CA ILE A 101 5.75 -28.75 -9.24
C ILE A 101 4.24 -28.97 -9.23
N ALA A 102 3.53 -28.41 -8.25
CA ALA A 102 2.07 -28.44 -8.20
C ALA A 102 1.45 -27.78 -9.44
N LYS A 103 2.04 -26.67 -9.91
CA LYS A 103 1.59 -25.96 -11.12
C LYS A 103 1.68 -26.84 -12.36
N VAL A 104 2.82 -27.51 -12.56
CA VAL A 104 3.02 -28.43 -13.70
C VAL A 104 2.11 -29.65 -13.61
N ALA A 105 1.83 -30.14 -12.41
CA ALA A 105 0.92 -31.25 -12.16
C ALA A 105 -0.59 -30.87 -12.24
N GLY A 106 -0.93 -29.59 -12.42
CA GLY A 106 -2.32 -29.12 -12.51
C GLY A 106 -3.06 -29.07 -11.17
N HIS A 107 -2.34 -29.07 -10.05
CA HIS A 107 -2.90 -28.96 -8.70
C HIS A 107 -2.90 -27.50 -8.21
N PRO A 108 -3.68 -27.13 -7.17
CA PRO A 108 -3.55 -25.83 -6.53
C PRO A 108 -2.09 -25.55 -6.17
N TYR A 109 -1.56 -24.44 -6.69
CA TYR A 109 -0.12 -24.17 -6.70
C TYR A 109 0.26 -22.81 -6.12
N GLU A 110 -0.72 -21.99 -5.75
CA GLU A 110 -0.50 -20.70 -5.11
C GLU A 110 -1.00 -20.76 -3.67
N THR A 111 -0.16 -20.29 -2.75
CA THR A 111 -0.55 -20.05 -1.36
C THR A 111 -0.37 -18.57 -1.07
N VAL A 112 -1.38 -17.95 -0.47
CA VAL A 112 -1.33 -16.55 -0.04
C VAL A 112 -1.58 -16.49 1.46
N ASP A 113 -0.54 -16.13 2.20
CA ASP A 113 -0.60 -15.97 3.65
C ASP A 113 -0.62 -14.49 4.02
N THR A 114 -1.55 -14.09 4.87
CA THR A 114 -1.56 -12.72 5.42
C THR A 114 -0.73 -12.69 6.70
N LEU A 115 0.37 -11.92 6.67
CA LEU A 115 1.28 -11.79 7.80
C LEU A 115 0.93 -10.62 8.72
N PHE A 116 0.26 -9.60 8.18
CA PHE A 116 -0.14 -8.43 8.95
C PHE A 116 -1.39 -7.80 8.34
N ASN A 117 -2.32 -7.37 9.18
CA ASN A 117 -3.50 -6.62 8.74
C ASN A 117 -3.91 -5.60 9.80
N TYR A 118 -3.60 -4.32 9.55
CA TYR A 118 -3.86 -3.23 10.48
C TYR A 118 -5.36 -2.97 10.70
N ASP A 119 -6.17 -3.03 9.64
CA ASP A 119 -7.61 -2.72 9.66
C ASP A 119 -8.43 -3.74 10.47
N ARG A 120 -7.90 -4.96 10.63
CA ARG A 120 -8.56 -6.05 11.35
C ARG A 120 -7.86 -6.46 12.66
N GLY A 121 -6.87 -5.69 13.12
CA GLY A 121 -6.11 -6.02 14.33
C GLY A 121 -5.34 -7.35 14.22
N GLY A 122 -4.91 -7.73 13.02
CA GLY A 122 -4.18 -8.96 12.76
C GLY A 122 -2.78 -8.97 13.38
N ASP A 123 -2.34 -10.16 13.82
CA ASP A 123 -1.15 -10.37 14.65
C ASP A 123 0.15 -9.81 14.05
N VAL A 124 0.85 -9.02 14.87
CA VAL A 124 2.21 -8.51 14.62
C VAL A 124 3.26 -9.63 14.67
N ASP A 125 2.95 -10.76 15.31
CA ASP A 125 3.95 -11.77 15.62
C ASP A 125 4.44 -12.54 14.38
N ARG A 126 3.55 -12.82 13.41
CA ARG A 126 3.94 -13.40 12.11
C ARG A 126 4.75 -12.45 11.24
N LEU A 127 4.53 -11.14 11.37
CA LEU A 127 5.32 -10.13 10.66
C LEU A 127 6.78 -10.15 11.10
N LYS A 128 7.05 -10.34 12.40
CA LYS A 128 8.41 -10.36 12.96
C LYS A 128 9.24 -11.57 12.50
N GLU A 129 8.58 -12.66 12.14
CA GLU A 129 9.22 -13.91 11.67
C GLU A 129 9.75 -13.79 10.23
N ASN A 130 9.24 -12.85 9.44
CA ASN A 130 9.67 -12.62 8.06
C ASN A 130 10.38 -11.26 7.92
N LEU A 131 11.71 -11.27 7.90
CA LEU A 131 12.55 -10.07 7.83
C LEU A 131 12.25 -9.15 6.64
N GLN A 132 11.90 -9.71 5.48
CA GLN A 132 11.58 -8.92 4.30
C GLN A 132 10.20 -8.24 4.43
N ALA A 133 9.21 -8.95 4.97
CA ALA A 133 7.90 -8.39 5.29
C ALA A 133 7.99 -7.30 6.37
N LYS A 134 8.80 -7.54 7.40
CA LYS A 134 9.10 -6.54 8.44
C LYS A 134 9.78 -5.29 7.85
N ARG A 135 10.78 -5.46 6.99
CA ARG A 135 11.43 -4.32 6.32
C ARG A 135 10.44 -3.53 5.46
N LEU A 136 9.57 -4.22 4.72
CA LEU A 136 8.53 -3.56 3.93
C LEU A 136 7.53 -2.81 4.83
N TYR A 137 7.13 -3.40 5.96
CA TYR A 137 6.32 -2.73 6.98
C TYR A 137 7.00 -1.46 7.50
N ASP A 138 8.27 -1.56 7.90
CA ASP A 138 9.04 -0.43 8.45
C ASP A 138 9.19 0.69 7.42
N ILE A 139 9.35 0.39 6.13
CA ILE A 139 9.40 1.42 5.07
C ILE A 139 8.02 2.04 4.81
N VAL A 140 6.96 1.22 4.85
CA VAL A 140 5.59 1.70 4.64
C VAL A 140 5.13 2.59 5.80
N VAL A 141 5.41 2.20 7.04
CA VAL A 141 4.93 2.84 8.28
C VAL A 141 5.93 3.82 8.86
N GLY A 142 7.20 3.44 8.96
CA GLY A 142 8.26 4.11 9.69
C GLY A 142 9.04 5.13 8.87
N GLU A 143 8.39 6.24 8.53
CA GLU A 143 9.09 7.46 8.06
C GLU A 143 9.51 7.46 6.57
N LEU A 144 8.60 8.00 5.77
CA LEU A 144 9.00 9.09 4.87
C LEU A 144 9.14 10.37 5.72
N GLY A 145 10.20 10.43 6.53
CA GLY A 145 10.80 11.69 6.94
C GLY A 145 11.43 12.38 5.73
#